data_AF-A0A143Q421-F1
#
_entry.id   AF-A0A143Q421-F1
#
_cell.length_a   1.000
_cell.length_b   1.000
_cell.length_c   1.000
_cell.angle_alpha   90.00
_cell.angle_beta   90.00
_cell.angle_gamma   90.00
#
_symmetry.space_group_name_H-M   'P 1'
#
loop_
_entity.id
_entity.type
_entity.pdbx_description
1 polymer ?
#
loop_
_entity_poly.entity_id
_entity_poly.type
_entity_poly.pdbx_seq_one_letter_code
_entity_poly.pdbx_strand_id
1 'polypeptide(L)'
;MTSAPDGVPSWTFASDDLLTRYVVVTDARVDMTGWSIHYRHVEGLPDSSPFAPVSVRVEPPDDFVFDDDGDTQLWAATIEAAALLDSFVSPEGRILAVDQWDAMTTWLVESMRDEPAGLIIDLGPNTEIPEDEVDDIELVNAQLHVLDDGVVMVRRSHRILRQLRLVDHAVDGLALDQWHHDETFDDCTNGYLFTRDHVLAASACVAWVRDAGGVEAANRLGCSFDFADELPRRH
;
A
#
# COMPACT_ATOMS: atom_id res chain seq x y z
N MET A 1 -20.59 11.23 21.57
CA MET A 1 -19.78 11.07 22.80
C MET A 1 -18.53 10.35 22.33
N THR A 2 -17.40 11.03 22.31
CA THR A 2 -16.12 10.45 21.88
C THR A 2 -15.53 9.62 23.01
N SER A 3 -14.75 8.60 22.67
CA SER A 3 -14.07 7.74 23.65
C SER A 3 -12.64 7.47 23.22
N ALA A 4 -11.75 7.24 24.19
CA ALA A 4 -10.44 6.70 23.90
C ALA A 4 -10.58 5.34 23.18
N PRO A 5 -9.65 4.98 22.29
CA PRO A 5 -9.71 3.71 21.58
C PRO A 5 -9.46 2.53 22.53
N ASP A 6 -10.20 1.44 22.36
CA ASP A 6 -10.02 0.20 23.13
C ASP A 6 -9.05 -0.80 22.47
N GLY A 7 -8.80 -0.62 21.17
CA GLY A 7 -7.84 -1.35 20.34
C GLY A 7 -7.32 -0.43 19.23
N VAL A 8 -6.51 -0.95 18.30
CA VAL A 8 -6.03 -0.14 17.16
C VAL A 8 -7.24 0.50 16.45
N PRO A 9 -7.33 1.84 16.38
CA PRO A 9 -8.45 2.50 15.74
C PRO A 9 -8.43 2.26 14.23
N SER A 10 -9.55 2.44 13.54
CA SER A 10 -9.54 2.46 12.07
C SER A 10 -8.68 3.63 11.57
N TRP A 11 -7.75 3.37 10.65
CA TRP A 11 -6.77 4.34 10.20
C TRP A 11 -6.39 4.13 8.72
N THR A 12 -5.85 5.17 8.09
CA THR A 12 -5.26 5.14 6.74
C THR A 12 -4.08 6.11 6.65
N PHE A 13 -3.27 5.98 5.60
CA PHE A 13 -2.40 7.07 5.16
C PHE A 13 -3.17 8.06 4.28
N ALA A 14 -2.76 9.33 4.34
CA ALA A 14 -3.21 10.41 3.47
C ALA A 14 -2.09 11.44 3.33
N SER A 15 -2.14 12.27 2.29
CA SER A 15 -1.19 13.37 2.09
C SER A 15 -1.91 14.68 1.84
N ASP A 16 -1.30 15.80 2.22
CA ASP A 16 -1.77 17.13 1.86
C ASP A 16 -1.19 17.59 0.51
N ASP A 17 -1.60 18.78 0.06
CA ASP A 17 -1.10 19.41 -1.17
C ASP A 17 0.40 19.71 -1.15
N LEU A 18 1.03 19.69 0.03
CA LEU A 18 2.48 19.86 0.21
C LEU A 18 3.22 18.53 0.23
N LEU A 19 2.53 17.41 -0.02
CA LEU A 19 3.04 16.05 0.08
C LEU A 19 3.50 15.68 1.49
N THR A 20 2.99 16.37 2.51
CA THR A 20 3.14 15.95 3.90
C THR A 20 2.28 14.72 4.10
N ARG A 21 2.89 13.64 4.58
CA ARG A 21 2.21 12.37 4.80
C ARG A 21 1.71 12.26 6.24
N TYR A 22 0.52 11.70 6.39
CA TYR A 22 -0.18 11.58 7.66
C TYR A 22 -0.71 10.18 7.89
N VAL A 23 -0.74 9.77 9.16
CA VAL A 23 -1.64 8.72 9.66
C VAL A 23 -2.92 9.40 10.10
N VAL A 24 -4.04 9.06 9.46
CA VAL A 24 -5.37 9.62 9.77
C VAL A 24 -6.22 8.55 10.44
N VAL A 25 -6.78 8.87 11.61
CA VAL A 25 -7.81 8.03 12.27
C VAL A 25 -9.16 8.35 11.66
N THR A 26 -9.77 7.36 11.01
CA THR A 26 -10.97 7.54 10.18
C THR A 26 -12.28 7.48 10.96
N ASP A 27 -12.27 6.96 12.19
CA ASP A 27 -13.43 6.99 13.07
C ASP A 27 -13.48 8.29 13.90
N ALA A 28 -14.30 9.24 13.45
CA ALA A 28 -14.52 10.53 14.11
C ALA A 28 -15.08 10.42 15.56
N ARG A 29 -15.48 9.23 16.00
CA ARG A 29 -15.94 8.98 17.38
C ARG A 29 -14.78 8.69 18.34
N VAL A 30 -13.57 8.47 17.84
CA VAL A 30 -12.39 8.20 18.66
C VAL A 30 -11.74 9.51 19.10
N ASP A 31 -11.36 9.58 20.37
CA ASP A 31 -10.58 10.69 20.93
C ASP A 31 -9.10 10.29 21.02
N MET A 32 -8.27 10.98 20.24
CA MET A 32 -6.81 10.79 20.20
C MET A 32 -6.05 11.88 20.96
N THR A 33 -6.71 12.63 21.84
CA THR A 33 -6.06 13.67 22.66
C THR A 33 -4.87 13.09 23.44
N GLY A 34 -3.68 13.63 23.18
CA GLY A 34 -2.43 13.23 23.83
C GLY A 34 -1.85 11.89 23.37
N TRP A 35 -2.48 11.22 22.40
CA TRP A 35 -1.91 10.03 21.76
C TRP A 35 -0.82 10.42 20.77
N SER A 36 0.05 9.47 20.47
CA SER A 36 1.05 9.56 19.40
C SER A 36 1.09 8.28 18.57
N ILE A 37 1.71 8.36 17.39
CA ILE A 37 2.16 7.20 16.65
C ILE A 37 3.64 6.94 16.92
N HIS A 38 4.05 5.68 16.87
CA HIS A 38 5.43 5.28 16.64
C HIS A 38 5.54 4.64 15.26
N TYR A 39 6.60 4.96 14.52
CA TYR A 39 6.87 4.43 13.19
C TYR A 39 8.34 4.11 13.00
N ARG A 40 8.63 3.29 11.98
CA ARG A 40 9.99 2.92 11.58
C ARG A 40 10.28 3.36 10.15
N HIS A 41 11.47 3.87 9.95
CA HIS A 41 12.03 4.10 8.62
C HIS A 41 12.65 2.80 8.09
N VAL A 42 12.79 2.73 6.76
CA VAL A 42 13.47 1.62 6.08
C VAL A 42 14.93 1.48 6.55
N GLU A 43 15.61 2.59 6.87
CA GLU A 43 17.03 2.59 7.28
C GLU A 43 17.29 3.30 8.63
N GLY A 44 16.25 3.60 9.41
CA GLY A 44 16.33 4.53 10.55
C GLY A 44 15.96 3.96 11.91
N LEU A 45 16.23 4.75 12.95
CA LEU A 45 15.74 4.50 14.31
C LEU A 45 14.23 4.76 14.37
N PRO A 46 13.47 4.06 15.23
CA PRO A 46 12.07 4.38 15.45
C PRO A 46 11.89 5.84 15.87
N ASP A 47 10.84 6.47 15.36
CA ASP A 47 10.47 7.85 15.67
C ASP A 47 8.98 7.93 16.02
N SER A 48 8.54 9.11 16.47
CA SER A 48 7.18 9.31 16.96
C SER A 48 6.63 10.68 16.61
N SER A 49 5.33 10.73 16.35
CA SER A 49 4.61 11.99 16.10
C SER A 49 3.29 12.04 16.86
N PRO A 50 2.94 13.18 17.50
CA PRO A 50 1.69 13.33 18.22
C PRO A 50 0.49 13.49 17.28
N PHE A 51 -0.69 13.09 17.74
CA PHE A 51 -1.95 13.41 17.06
C PHE A 51 -2.37 14.86 17.30
N ALA A 52 -2.89 15.48 16.26
CA ALA A 52 -3.58 16.77 16.29
C ALA A 52 -4.94 16.65 15.58
N PRO A 53 -5.96 17.43 15.99
CA PRO A 53 -7.20 17.52 15.24
C PRO A 53 -6.93 18.20 13.90
N VAL A 54 -7.55 17.69 12.85
CA VAL A 54 -7.48 18.23 11.49
C VAL A 54 -8.88 18.35 10.90
N SER A 55 -9.10 19.43 10.17
CA SER A 55 -10.27 19.61 9.30
C SER A 55 -10.00 18.90 7.98
N VAL A 56 -10.91 18.02 7.58
CA VAL A 56 -10.84 17.33 6.29
C VAL A 56 -12.20 17.35 5.60
N ARG A 57 -12.14 17.30 4.28
CA ARG A 57 -13.28 17.01 3.41
C ARG A 57 -13.09 15.61 2.85
N VAL A 58 -14.08 14.74 3.08
CA VAL A 58 -14.04 13.35 2.61
C VAL A 58 -14.60 13.30 1.19
N GLU A 59 -13.76 12.95 0.23
CA GLU A 59 -14.16 12.75 -1.16
C GLU A 59 -14.31 11.25 -1.47
N PRO A 60 -15.31 10.81 -2.24
CA PRO A 60 -15.42 9.41 -2.64
C PRO A 60 -14.24 8.99 -3.54
N PRO A 61 -13.69 7.77 -3.41
CA PRO A 61 -14.20 6.65 -2.61
C PRO A 61 -13.46 6.45 -1.26
N ASP A 62 -13.28 7.52 -0.46
CA ASP A 62 -12.50 7.59 0.80
C ASP A 62 -11.11 8.23 0.60
N ASP A 63 -11.13 9.40 -0.02
CA ASP A 63 -10.02 10.33 -0.08
C ASP A 63 -10.21 11.48 0.92
N PHE A 64 -9.11 11.90 1.54
CA PHE A 64 -9.13 12.88 2.62
C PHE A 64 -8.39 14.13 2.17
N VAL A 65 -9.16 15.14 1.77
CA VAL A 65 -8.61 16.43 1.40
C VAL A 65 -8.49 17.28 2.66
N PHE A 66 -7.26 17.60 3.06
CA PHE A 66 -6.98 18.50 4.17
C PHE A 66 -7.42 19.92 3.78
N ASP A 67 -8.39 20.45 4.52
CA ASP A 67 -9.04 21.73 4.18
C ASP A 67 -9.49 22.39 5.48
N ASP A 68 -9.06 23.63 5.74
CA ASP A 68 -9.45 24.39 6.93
C ASP A 68 -10.97 24.55 7.05
N ASP A 69 -11.67 24.58 5.90
CA ASP A 69 -13.14 24.66 5.80
C ASP A 69 -13.81 23.27 5.71
N GLY A 70 -13.06 22.19 5.93
CA GLY A 70 -13.54 20.82 5.94
C GLY A 70 -14.69 20.59 6.94
N ASP A 71 -15.68 19.81 6.52
CA ASP A 71 -16.88 19.54 7.31
C ASP A 71 -16.71 18.41 8.34
N THR A 72 -15.58 17.70 8.26
CA THR A 72 -15.27 16.55 9.10
C THR A 72 -14.01 16.84 9.92
N GLN A 73 -14.10 16.62 11.23
CA GLN A 73 -12.96 16.72 12.15
C GLN A 73 -12.42 15.33 12.44
N LEU A 74 -11.17 15.07 12.06
CA LEU A 74 -10.46 13.82 12.32
C LEU A 74 -9.19 14.09 13.13
N TRP A 75 -8.48 13.01 13.47
CA TRP A 75 -7.18 13.08 14.11
C TRP A 75 -6.11 12.62 13.14
N ALA A 76 -5.05 13.42 13.00
CA ALA A 76 -3.90 13.08 12.17
C ALA A 76 -2.58 13.26 12.92
N ALA A 77 -1.61 12.40 12.60
CA ALA A 77 -0.23 12.55 13.02
C ALA A 77 0.67 12.50 11.79
N THR A 78 1.63 13.41 11.70
CA THR A 78 2.61 13.40 10.61
C THR A 78 3.44 12.13 10.65
N ILE A 79 3.76 11.58 9.50
CA ILE A 79 4.67 10.45 9.37
C ILE A 79 5.61 10.72 8.20
N GLU A 80 6.88 10.34 8.33
CA GLU A 80 7.81 10.53 7.22
C GLU A 80 7.42 9.71 5.98
N ALA A 81 7.87 10.19 4.81
CA ALA A 81 7.73 9.49 3.56
C ALA A 81 8.35 8.08 3.67
N ALA A 82 7.67 7.08 3.12
CA ALA A 82 8.06 5.67 3.13
C ALA A 82 8.22 5.00 4.52
N ALA A 83 7.92 5.68 5.63
CA ALA A 83 7.93 5.05 6.95
C ALA A 83 6.69 4.15 7.15
N LEU A 84 6.85 3.06 7.89
CA LEU A 84 5.74 2.16 8.25
C LEU A 84 5.28 2.45 9.67
N LEU A 85 3.96 2.49 9.86
CA LEU A 85 3.35 2.65 11.17
C LEU A 85 3.51 1.37 12.00
N ASP A 86 4.03 1.50 13.22
CA ASP A 86 4.22 0.36 14.13
C ASP A 86 3.15 0.30 15.22
N SER A 87 2.78 1.44 15.80
CA SER A 87 1.84 1.46 16.92
C SER A 87 1.22 2.82 17.20
N PHE A 88 0.09 2.79 17.90
CA PHE A 88 -0.51 3.95 18.57
C PHE A 88 -0.17 3.88 20.06
N VAL A 89 0.26 4.99 20.64
CA VAL A 89 0.70 5.06 22.04
C VAL A 89 -0.17 6.06 22.80
N SER A 90 -0.77 5.59 23.89
CA SER A 90 -1.60 6.44 24.75
C SER A 90 -0.77 7.39 25.62
N PRO A 91 -1.37 8.47 26.15
CA PRO A 91 -0.68 9.37 27.09
C PRO A 91 -0.10 8.65 28.32
N GLU A 92 -0.72 7.55 28.74
CA GLU A 92 -0.31 6.71 29.87
C GLU A 92 0.71 5.62 29.49
N GLY A 93 1.14 5.58 28.22
CA GLY A 93 2.12 4.61 27.70
C GLY A 93 1.54 3.27 27.29
N ARG A 94 0.22 3.14 27.12
CA ARG A 94 -0.39 1.92 26.55
C ARG A 94 -0.08 1.86 25.06
N ILE A 95 0.47 0.74 24.61
CA ILE A 95 0.84 0.51 23.21
C ILE A 95 -0.25 -0.35 22.54
N LEU A 96 -0.79 0.15 21.43
CA LEU A 96 -1.64 -0.59 20.51
C LEU A 96 -0.83 -0.88 19.24
N ALA A 97 -0.26 -2.09 19.18
CA ALA A 97 0.59 -2.50 18.07
C ALA A 97 -0.24 -2.69 16.80
N VAL A 98 0.23 -2.09 15.70
CA VAL A 98 -0.32 -2.27 14.36
C VAL A 98 0.31 -3.53 13.77
N ASP A 99 -0.50 -4.36 13.11
CA ASP A 99 0.04 -5.51 12.39
C ASP A 99 0.90 -5.03 11.21
N GLN A 100 2.12 -5.55 11.10
CA GLN A 100 3.07 -5.11 10.07
C GLN A 100 2.57 -5.37 8.64
N TRP A 101 1.71 -6.38 8.44
CA TRP A 101 1.14 -6.70 7.14
C TRP A 101 -0.04 -5.79 6.81
N ASP A 102 -0.82 -5.39 7.83
CA ASP A 102 -1.82 -4.33 7.67
C ASP A 102 -1.14 -3.01 7.30
N ALA A 103 -0.04 -2.64 7.98
CA ALA A 103 0.72 -1.45 7.66
C ALA A 103 1.30 -1.47 6.24
N MET A 104 1.83 -2.61 5.80
CA MET A 104 2.32 -2.82 4.42
C MET A 104 1.19 -2.74 3.39
N THR A 105 0.02 -3.33 3.69
CA THR A 105 -1.15 -3.30 2.80
C THR A 105 -1.62 -1.86 2.61
N THR A 106 -1.78 -1.09 3.69
CA THR A 106 -2.18 0.33 3.61
C THR A 106 -1.13 1.16 2.86
N TRP A 107 0.16 0.88 3.05
CA TRP A 107 1.22 1.56 2.30
C TRP A 107 1.21 1.24 0.80
N LEU A 108 0.90 -0.01 0.41
CA LEU A 108 0.75 -0.37 -1.01
C LEU A 108 -0.47 0.29 -1.64
N VAL A 109 -1.60 0.37 -0.91
CA VAL A 109 -2.80 1.09 -1.36
C VAL A 109 -2.48 2.55 -1.61
N GLU A 110 -1.80 3.20 -0.67
CA GLU A 110 -1.32 4.58 -0.81
C GLU A 110 -0.40 4.73 -2.04
N SER A 111 0.52 3.79 -2.25
CA SER A 111 1.51 3.84 -3.32
C SER A 111 0.93 3.66 -4.74
N MET A 112 -0.32 3.21 -4.88
CA MET A 112 -1.02 3.11 -6.17
C MET A 112 -1.99 4.26 -6.40
N ARG A 113 -2.29 5.06 -5.36
CA ARG A 113 -3.30 6.12 -5.42
C ARG A 113 -2.81 7.23 -6.35
N ASP A 114 -3.67 7.63 -7.28
CA ASP A 114 -3.44 8.71 -8.26
C ASP A 114 -2.22 8.52 -9.18
N GLU A 115 -1.62 7.34 -9.19
CA GLU A 115 -0.51 7.00 -10.07
C GLU A 115 -1.01 6.73 -11.50
N PRO A 116 -0.25 7.14 -12.53
CA PRO A 116 -0.64 6.91 -13.91
C PRO A 116 -0.55 5.41 -14.28
N ALA A 117 -1.32 5.04 -15.31
CA ALA A 117 -1.21 3.72 -15.92
C ALA A 117 0.24 3.44 -16.35
N GLY A 118 0.70 2.22 -16.06
CA GLY A 118 2.07 1.77 -16.30
C GLY A 118 2.97 1.76 -15.07
N LEU A 119 2.51 2.25 -13.90
CA LEU A 119 3.19 1.94 -12.63
C LEU A 119 3.21 0.44 -12.39
N ILE A 120 4.38 -0.08 -12.01
CA ILE A 120 4.57 -1.47 -11.58
C ILE A 120 5.23 -1.49 -10.21
N ILE A 121 4.66 -2.29 -9.30
CA ILE A 121 5.19 -2.55 -7.97
C ILE A 121 5.45 -4.05 -7.85
N ASP A 122 6.72 -4.42 -7.69
CA ASP A 122 7.14 -5.80 -7.47
C ASP A 122 7.38 -6.05 -5.98
N LEU A 123 6.86 -7.18 -5.50
CA LEU A 123 6.94 -7.63 -4.12
C LEU A 123 7.50 -9.05 -4.08
N GLY A 124 8.55 -9.24 -3.29
CA GLY A 124 9.18 -10.54 -3.11
C GLY A 124 10.16 -10.53 -1.95
N PRO A 125 10.85 -11.64 -1.65
CA PRO A 125 11.88 -11.65 -0.63
C PRO A 125 13.01 -10.67 -0.96
N ASN A 126 13.46 -9.91 0.03
CA ASN A 126 14.66 -9.09 -0.08
C ASN A 126 15.89 -10.02 -0.01
N THR A 127 16.25 -10.60 -1.14
CA THR A 127 17.38 -11.53 -1.27
C THR A 127 18.19 -11.19 -2.50
N GLU A 128 19.52 -11.25 -2.38
CA GLU A 128 20.40 -11.15 -3.54
C GLU A 128 20.31 -12.44 -4.34
N ILE A 129 19.94 -12.32 -5.62
CA ILE A 129 19.83 -13.46 -6.54
C ILE A 129 20.98 -13.36 -7.54
N PRO A 130 21.86 -14.37 -7.63
CA PRO A 130 22.89 -14.41 -8.66
C PRO A 130 22.27 -14.39 -10.05
N GLU A 131 22.82 -13.59 -10.97
CA GLU A 131 22.28 -13.42 -12.34
C GLU A 131 22.14 -14.76 -13.09
N ASP A 132 22.99 -15.74 -12.80
CA ASP A 132 22.99 -17.08 -13.40
C ASP A 132 21.97 -18.05 -12.80
N GLU A 133 21.29 -17.68 -11.70
CA GLU A 133 20.29 -18.51 -11.01
C GLU A 133 18.84 -17.96 -11.13
N VAL A 134 18.66 -16.78 -11.72
CA VAL A 134 17.38 -16.04 -11.83
C VAL A 134 16.25 -16.89 -12.43
N ASP A 135 16.54 -17.69 -13.45
CA ASP A 135 15.52 -18.46 -14.17
C ASP A 135 15.18 -19.82 -13.52
N ASP A 136 16.04 -20.30 -12.62
CA ASP A 136 15.93 -21.63 -11.98
C ASP A 136 15.55 -21.58 -10.49
N ILE A 137 15.51 -20.38 -9.90
CA ILE A 137 15.11 -20.20 -8.50
C ILE A 137 13.59 -20.22 -8.32
N GLU A 138 13.12 -21.00 -7.36
CA GLU A 138 11.74 -20.90 -6.88
C GLU A 138 11.67 -19.75 -5.87
N LEU A 139 11.03 -18.66 -6.27
CA LEU A 139 10.88 -17.46 -5.46
C LEU A 139 9.46 -16.94 -5.54
N VAL A 140 8.80 -16.83 -4.38
CA VAL A 140 7.44 -16.30 -4.30
C VAL A 140 7.47 -14.80 -4.55
N ASN A 141 6.81 -14.37 -5.62
CA ASN A 141 6.71 -12.97 -6.00
C ASN A 141 5.25 -12.60 -6.27
N ALA A 142 4.93 -11.33 -6.05
CA ALA A 142 3.70 -10.70 -6.49
C ALA A 142 4.02 -9.40 -7.20
N GLN A 143 3.17 -9.00 -8.14
CA GLN A 143 3.30 -7.76 -8.88
C GLN A 143 1.94 -7.07 -8.96
N LEU A 144 1.94 -5.75 -8.71
CA LEU A 144 0.83 -4.85 -8.96
C LEU A 144 1.19 -4.02 -10.19
N HIS A 145 0.31 -3.96 -11.18
CA HIS A 145 0.49 -3.13 -12.39
C HIS A 145 -0.74 -2.26 -12.57
N VAL A 146 -0.58 -0.95 -12.43
CA VAL A 146 -1.66 0.03 -12.62
C VAL A 146 -1.98 0.15 -14.10
N LEU A 147 -3.26 -0.02 -14.42
CA LEU A 147 -3.84 0.09 -15.75
C LEU A 147 -4.70 1.37 -15.85
N ASP A 148 -5.33 1.59 -17.00
CA ASP A 148 -6.26 2.71 -17.18
C ASP A 148 -7.45 2.64 -16.20
N ASP A 149 -8.12 3.77 -15.96
CA ASP A 149 -9.29 3.89 -15.09
C ASP A 149 -9.11 3.38 -13.66
N GLY A 150 -7.87 3.44 -13.14
CA GLY A 150 -7.51 3.05 -11.78
C GLY A 150 -7.60 1.54 -11.51
N VAL A 151 -7.72 0.71 -12.55
CA VAL A 151 -7.69 -0.74 -12.41
C VAL A 151 -6.27 -1.20 -12.13
N VAL A 152 -6.12 -2.16 -11.22
CA VAL A 152 -4.85 -2.81 -10.93
C VAL A 152 -4.89 -4.25 -11.40
N MET A 153 -3.90 -4.64 -12.18
CA MET A 153 -3.59 -6.04 -12.48
C MET A 153 -2.68 -6.60 -11.39
N VAL A 154 -3.13 -7.67 -10.76
CA VAL A 154 -2.37 -8.43 -9.76
C VAL A 154 -1.86 -9.71 -10.39
N ARG A 155 -0.56 -9.94 -10.28
CA ARG A 155 0.11 -11.18 -10.67
C ARG A 155 0.76 -11.81 -9.46
N ARG A 156 0.70 -13.14 -9.39
CA ARG A 156 1.37 -13.95 -8.35
C ARG A 156 2.20 -15.02 -9.01
N SER A 157 3.31 -15.40 -8.41
CA SER A 157 4.24 -16.37 -8.98
C SER A 157 5.07 -17.07 -7.92
N HIS A 158 5.54 -18.28 -8.23
CA HIS A 158 6.63 -18.99 -7.56
C HIS A 158 7.98 -18.78 -8.26
N ARG A 159 8.05 -17.84 -9.20
CA ARG A 159 9.26 -17.40 -9.91
C ARG A 159 9.30 -15.88 -9.98
N ILE A 160 10.46 -15.35 -10.33
CA ILE A 160 10.61 -13.92 -10.62
C ILE A 160 9.69 -13.55 -11.78
N LEU A 161 8.81 -12.58 -11.54
CA LEU A 161 7.91 -12.05 -12.57
C LEU A 161 8.68 -11.06 -13.44
N ARG A 162 8.74 -11.33 -14.74
CA ARG A 162 9.23 -10.33 -15.70
C ARG A 162 8.14 -9.28 -15.92
N GLN A 163 8.56 -8.05 -16.15
CA GLN A 163 7.68 -6.97 -16.60
C GLN A 163 6.99 -7.37 -17.90
N LEU A 164 5.65 -7.27 -17.91
CA LEU A 164 4.88 -7.47 -19.14
C LEU A 164 4.98 -6.23 -20.02
N ARG A 165 5.24 -6.47 -21.31
CA ARG A 165 5.18 -5.42 -22.34
C ARG A 165 3.79 -5.40 -22.92
N LEU A 166 2.89 -4.68 -22.28
CA LEU A 166 1.52 -4.52 -22.74
C LEU A 166 1.48 -3.63 -24.00
N VAL A 167 0.56 -3.92 -24.92
CA VAL A 167 0.34 -3.10 -26.13
C VAL A 167 -0.24 -1.73 -25.74
N ASP A 168 -1.16 -1.74 -24.79
CA ASP A 168 -1.75 -0.60 -24.11
C ASP A 168 -2.14 -1.01 -22.67
N HIS A 169 -2.64 -0.06 -21.89
CA HIS A 169 -3.13 -0.29 -20.52
C HIS A 169 -4.67 -0.27 -20.46
N ALA A 170 -5.33 -0.51 -21.60
CA ALA A 170 -6.78 -0.41 -21.68
C ALA A 170 -7.46 -1.55 -20.90
N VAL A 171 -8.59 -1.22 -20.28
CA VAL A 171 -9.33 -2.15 -19.40
C VAL A 171 -10.62 -2.67 -20.02
N ASP A 172 -10.91 -2.28 -21.26
CA ASP A 172 -12.12 -2.67 -21.97
C ASP A 172 -12.20 -4.18 -22.16
N GLY A 173 -13.28 -4.78 -21.65
CA GLY A 173 -13.53 -6.22 -21.75
C GLY A 173 -12.87 -7.07 -20.67
N LEU A 174 -12.15 -6.48 -19.72
CA LEU A 174 -11.63 -7.21 -18.56
C LEU A 174 -12.75 -7.58 -17.59
N ALA A 175 -12.74 -8.83 -17.14
CA ALA A 175 -13.59 -9.29 -16.04
C ALA A 175 -12.91 -8.94 -14.71
N LEU A 176 -13.50 -7.96 -14.01
CA LEU A 176 -13.01 -7.45 -12.74
C LEU A 176 -13.46 -8.32 -11.56
N ASP A 177 -12.70 -8.24 -10.47
CA ASP A 177 -12.97 -8.88 -9.17
C ASP A 177 -13.11 -10.41 -9.24
N GLN A 178 -12.48 -11.00 -10.27
CA GLN A 178 -12.40 -12.43 -10.50
C GLN A 178 -10.95 -12.84 -10.70
N TRP A 179 -10.55 -13.93 -10.06
CA TRP A 179 -9.24 -14.51 -10.30
C TRP A 179 -9.28 -15.45 -11.51
N HIS A 180 -8.41 -15.17 -12.48
CA HIS A 180 -8.26 -15.92 -13.72
C HIS A 180 -7.16 -16.97 -13.55
N HIS A 181 -7.54 -18.24 -13.33
CA HIS A 181 -6.62 -19.37 -13.13
C HIS A 181 -6.57 -20.34 -14.31
N ASP A 182 -7.50 -20.23 -15.26
CA ASP A 182 -7.86 -21.32 -16.18
C ASP A 182 -6.95 -21.44 -17.41
N GLU A 183 -5.87 -20.65 -17.49
CA GLU A 183 -4.97 -20.61 -18.63
C GLU A 183 -3.54 -20.96 -18.22
N THR A 184 -2.82 -21.67 -19.10
CA THR A 184 -1.37 -21.81 -18.95
C THR A 184 -0.74 -20.51 -19.41
N PHE A 185 -0.23 -19.72 -18.47
CA PHE A 185 0.40 -18.45 -18.79
C PHE A 185 1.89 -18.64 -19.08
N ASP A 186 2.34 -18.15 -20.23
CA ASP A 186 3.75 -18.23 -20.65
C ASP A 186 4.68 -17.28 -19.85
N ASP A 187 4.11 -16.46 -18.97
CA ASP A 187 4.80 -15.43 -18.17
C ASP A 187 5.11 -15.87 -16.72
N CYS A 188 4.97 -17.17 -16.43
CA CYS A 188 5.15 -17.80 -15.12
C CYS A 188 4.15 -17.40 -14.03
N THR A 189 3.10 -16.62 -14.32
CA THR A 189 2.11 -16.25 -13.30
C THR A 189 1.18 -17.41 -12.93
N ASN A 190 0.71 -17.43 -11.68
CA ASN A 190 -0.32 -18.34 -11.18
C ASN A 190 -1.75 -17.79 -11.37
N GLY A 191 -1.89 -16.82 -12.28
CA GLY A 191 -3.14 -16.19 -12.66
C GLY A 191 -3.16 -14.69 -12.41
N TYR A 192 -4.18 -14.07 -12.97
CA TYR A 192 -4.41 -12.63 -12.90
C TYR A 192 -5.65 -12.31 -12.07
N LEU A 193 -5.60 -11.20 -11.34
CA LEU A 193 -6.78 -10.51 -10.85
C LEU A 193 -6.75 -9.09 -11.38
N PHE A 194 -7.89 -8.61 -11.87
CA PHE A 194 -8.08 -7.22 -12.25
C PHE A 194 -9.11 -6.62 -11.32
N THR A 195 -8.83 -5.48 -10.69
CA THR A 195 -9.77 -4.86 -9.75
C THR A 195 -9.56 -3.36 -9.65
N ARG A 196 -10.63 -2.61 -9.33
CA ARG A 196 -10.53 -1.21 -8.90
C ARG A 196 -10.41 -1.08 -7.38
N ASP A 197 -10.60 -2.18 -6.66
CA ASP A 197 -10.42 -2.22 -5.22
C ASP A 197 -8.92 -2.39 -4.92
N HIS A 198 -8.25 -1.27 -4.68
CA HIS A 198 -6.82 -1.24 -4.35
C HIS A 198 -6.52 -1.99 -3.05
N VAL A 199 -7.46 -2.03 -2.10
CA VAL A 199 -7.31 -2.81 -0.86
C VAL A 199 -7.31 -4.29 -1.18
N LEU A 200 -8.21 -4.76 -2.04
CA LEU A 200 -8.22 -6.14 -2.53
C LEU A 200 -6.91 -6.48 -3.27
N ALA A 201 -6.45 -5.60 -4.15
CA ALA A 201 -5.22 -5.79 -4.91
C ALA A 201 -3.98 -5.94 -3.99
N ALA A 202 -3.78 -4.96 -3.10
CA ALA A 202 -2.69 -4.95 -2.14
C ALA A 202 -2.76 -6.16 -1.18
N SER A 203 -3.94 -6.45 -0.64
CA SER A 203 -4.16 -7.59 0.26
C SER A 203 -3.83 -8.92 -0.42
N ALA A 204 -4.19 -9.08 -1.69
CA ALA A 204 -3.88 -10.29 -2.45
C ALA A 204 -2.37 -10.51 -2.63
N CYS A 205 -1.60 -9.44 -2.87
CA CYS A 205 -0.14 -9.50 -2.94
C CYS A 205 0.50 -9.80 -1.58
N VAL A 206 0.10 -9.06 -0.54
CA VAL A 206 0.66 -9.23 0.81
C VAL A 206 0.37 -10.62 1.35
N ALA A 207 -0.86 -11.09 1.23
CA ALA A 207 -1.22 -12.44 1.65
C ALA A 207 -0.43 -13.51 0.88
N TRP A 208 -0.17 -13.31 -0.41
CA TRP A 208 0.63 -14.25 -1.20
C TRP A 208 2.06 -14.37 -0.67
N VAL A 209 2.76 -13.24 -0.50
CA VAL A 209 4.16 -13.28 -0.05
C VAL A 209 4.27 -13.75 1.40
N ARG A 210 3.31 -13.37 2.26
CA ARG A 210 3.25 -13.84 3.65
C ARG A 210 3.00 -15.33 3.75
N ASP A 211 1.96 -15.83 3.08
CA ASP A 211 1.45 -17.18 3.30
C ASP A 211 2.17 -18.23 2.43
N ALA A 212 2.56 -17.89 1.21
CA ALA A 212 3.26 -18.79 0.29
C ALA A 212 4.78 -18.62 0.33
N GLY A 213 5.27 -17.39 0.55
CA GLY A 213 6.71 -17.07 0.49
C GLY A 213 7.49 -17.39 1.75
N GLY A 214 6.83 -17.76 2.84
CA GLY A 214 7.49 -18.01 4.13
C GLY A 214 8.24 -16.78 4.67
N VAL A 215 7.89 -15.58 4.20
CA VAL A 215 8.48 -14.33 4.67
C VAL A 215 7.93 -14.07 6.07
N GLU A 216 8.67 -14.50 7.09
CA GLU A 216 8.24 -14.45 8.50
C GLU A 216 8.04 -13.02 9.03
N ALA A 217 8.62 -12.01 8.37
CA ALA A 217 8.55 -10.62 8.78
C ALA A 217 8.55 -9.65 7.60
N ALA A 218 7.73 -8.60 7.67
CA ALA A 218 7.58 -7.60 6.60
C ALA A 218 8.89 -6.87 6.26
N ASN A 219 9.82 -6.76 7.21
CA ASN A 219 11.15 -6.16 6.94
C ASN A 219 12.08 -7.04 6.09
N ARG A 220 11.69 -8.27 5.76
CA ARG A 220 12.36 -9.14 4.80
C ARG A 220 11.69 -9.09 3.41
N LEU A 221 10.66 -8.26 3.24
CA LEU A 221 10.05 -8.00 1.96
C LEU A 221 10.88 -6.97 1.20
N GLY A 222 11.31 -7.33 -0.01
CA GLY A 222 11.81 -6.40 -1.01
C GLY A 222 10.64 -5.81 -1.78
N CYS A 223 10.75 -4.52 -2.09
CA CYS A 223 9.78 -3.80 -2.90
C CYS A 223 10.53 -2.93 -3.92
N SER A 224 10.13 -3.00 -5.19
CA SER A 224 10.65 -2.11 -6.23
C SER A 224 9.52 -1.47 -7.01
N PHE A 225 9.76 -0.24 -7.46
CA PHE A 225 8.85 0.56 -8.25
C PHE A 225 9.46 0.81 -9.64
N ASP A 226 8.65 0.61 -10.66
CA ASP A 226 8.97 1.01 -12.04
C ASP A 226 7.83 1.89 -12.57
N PHE A 227 8.18 3.03 -13.16
CA PHE A 227 7.23 4.05 -13.59
C PHE A 227 7.22 4.14 -15.12
N ALA A 228 6.06 4.45 -15.70
CA ALA A 228 5.95 4.62 -17.15
C ALA A 228 6.84 5.77 -17.65
N ASP A 229 7.60 5.51 -18.71
CA ASP A 229 8.37 6.55 -19.40
C ASP A 229 7.46 7.51 -20.18
N GLU A 230 7.61 8.81 -19.94
CA GLU A 230 7.04 9.82 -20.81
C GLU A 230 7.96 10.14 -22.00
N LEU A 231 7.48 9.89 -23.22
CA LEU A 231 8.19 10.34 -24.41
C LEU A 231 8.08 11.87 -24.55
N PRO A 232 9.17 12.57 -24.93
CA PRO A 232 9.15 14.02 -25.14
C PRO A 232 8.07 14.44 -26.14
N ARG A 233 7.07 15.20 -25.68
CA ARG A 233 6.04 15.79 -26.54
C ARG A 233 6.58 17.12 -27.09
N ARG A 234 6.51 17.36 -28.40
CA ARG A 234 6.81 18.68 -28.96
C ARG A 234 5.68 19.64 -28.57
N HIS A 235 6.02 20.69 -27.84
CA HIS A 235 5.14 21.85 -27.61
C HIS A 235 4.90 22.63 -28.91
#